data_AF-A0A4R6WIQ1-F1
#
_entry.id   AF-A0A4R6WIQ1-F1
#
_cell.length_a   1.000
_cell.length_b   1.000
_cell.length_c   1.000
_cell.angle_alpha   90.00
_cell.angle_beta   90.00
_cell.angle_gamma   90.00
#
_symmetry.space_group_name_H-M   'P 1'
#
loop_
_entity.id
_entity.type
_entity.pdbx_description
1 polymer ?
#
loop_
_entity_poly.entity_id
_entity_poly.type
_entity_poly.pdbx_seq_one_letter_code
_entity_poly.pdbx_strand_id
1 'polypeptide(L)'
;MTKAPQFSLPLSGDIRRTSVSHVTFAQPFLLEGVADPFPAGTYRVEIDEELLQGVSFPAYRRVGVVMQKMTDPPQPDMPVISLSDPRQLDRVLMIDRAENALDRAGKMSAADQAEP
;
A
#
# COMPACT_ATOMS: atom_id res chain seq x y z
N MET A 1 -18.86 11.73 13.48
CA MET A 1 -18.59 12.55 12.29
C MET A 1 -17.52 11.84 11.47
N THR A 2 -17.92 10.88 10.64
CA THR A 2 -16.97 10.06 9.87
C THR A 2 -16.66 10.78 8.57
N LYS A 3 -15.44 11.30 8.42
CA LYS A 3 -14.96 11.89 7.16
C LYS A 3 -14.91 10.76 6.13
N ALA A 4 -15.88 10.73 5.23
CA ALA A 4 -15.84 9.86 4.07
C ALA A 4 -14.54 10.17 3.27
N PRO A 5 -13.76 9.16 2.86
CA PRO A 5 -12.64 9.41 1.96
C PRO A 5 -13.21 10.07 0.69
N GLN A 6 -12.69 11.25 0.40
CA GLN A 6 -13.14 12.15 -0.63
C GLN A 6 -12.65 11.64 -1.99
N PHE A 7 -13.37 10.69 -2.59
CA PHE A 7 -13.25 10.40 -4.01
C PHE A 7 -14.47 10.98 -4.73
N SER A 8 -14.19 12.07 -5.43
CA SER A 8 -15.02 12.87 -6.33
C SER A 8 -16.20 12.14 -7.01
N LEU A 9 -17.40 12.70 -6.85
CA LEU A 9 -18.58 12.47 -7.70
C LEU A 9 -18.24 12.73 -9.18
N PRO A 10 -18.68 11.89 -10.14
CA PRO A 10 -18.32 12.07 -11.54
C PRO A 10 -19.17 13.17 -12.19
N LEU A 11 -18.50 14.17 -12.76
CA LEU A 11 -19.05 15.01 -13.83
C LEU A 11 -18.54 14.40 -15.15
N SER A 12 -19.41 13.68 -15.86
CA SER A 12 -19.25 13.28 -17.26
C SER A 12 -18.22 12.17 -17.62
N GLY A 13 -18.72 10.92 -17.72
CA GLY A 13 -18.24 9.95 -18.73
C GLY A 13 -16.90 9.25 -18.52
N ASP A 14 -16.20 9.47 -17.40
CA ASP A 14 -14.96 8.77 -17.05
C ASP A 14 -15.26 7.39 -16.41
N ILE A 15 -14.85 6.30 -17.07
CA ILE A 15 -14.93 4.95 -16.51
C ILE A 15 -13.79 4.81 -15.49
N ARG A 16 -14.14 4.95 -14.21
CA ARG A 16 -13.22 4.74 -13.08
C ARG A 16 -13.52 3.42 -12.37
N ARG A 17 -12.47 2.73 -11.95
CA ARG A 17 -12.51 1.49 -11.18
C ARG A 17 -11.63 1.64 -9.96
N THR A 18 -12.14 1.28 -8.80
CA THR A 18 -11.34 1.19 -7.58
C THR A 18 -11.07 -0.28 -7.27
N SER A 19 -9.80 -0.62 -7.09
CA SER A 19 -9.36 -1.98 -6.75
C SER A 19 -8.88 -2.00 -5.29
N VAL A 20 -9.47 -2.88 -4.48
CA VAL A 20 -9.14 -3.02 -3.05
C VAL A 20 -8.26 -4.25 -2.86
N SER A 21 -7.21 -4.12 -2.06
CA SER A 21 -6.29 -5.22 -1.73
C SER A 21 -5.80 -5.08 -0.29
N HIS A 22 -5.33 -6.19 0.29
CA HIS A 22 -4.72 -6.19 1.62
C HIS A 22 -3.23 -6.49 1.47
N VAL A 23 -2.41 -5.65 2.08
CA VAL A 23 -0.95 -5.71 1.99
C VAL A 23 -0.38 -5.74 3.40
N THR A 24 0.42 -6.75 3.72
CA THR A 24 1.10 -6.84 5.01
C THR A 24 2.56 -6.44 4.84
N PHE A 25 2.96 -5.37 5.53
CA PHE A 25 4.35 -4.96 5.65
C PHE A 25 4.98 -5.67 6.85
N ALA A 26 6.06 -6.39 6.60
CA ALA A 26 6.80 -7.11 7.64
C ALA A 26 7.65 -6.16 8.50
N GLN A 27 8.06 -5.02 7.94
CA GLN A 27 8.93 -4.04 8.58
C GLN A 27 8.29 -2.63 8.53
N PRO A 28 8.70 -1.72 9.44
CA PRO A 28 8.35 -0.31 9.32
C PRO A 28 8.86 0.25 7.99
N PHE A 29 8.08 1.12 7.35
CA PHE A 29 8.40 1.64 6.02
C PHE A 29 8.27 3.15 5.93
N LEU A 30 9.04 3.78 5.05
CA LEU A 30 8.99 5.22 4.81
C LEU A 30 8.32 5.51 3.47
N LEU A 31 7.51 6.56 3.44
CA LEU A 31 6.94 7.12 2.21
C LEU A 31 7.68 8.41 1.86
N GLU A 32 7.93 8.67 0.57
CA GLU A 32 8.63 9.91 0.19
C GLU A 32 7.75 11.11 0.56
N GLY A 33 8.33 12.10 1.24
CA GLY A 33 7.61 13.25 1.75
C GLY A 33 7.07 13.10 3.18
N VAL A 34 7.27 11.94 3.83
CA VAL A 34 6.97 11.73 5.24
C VAL A 34 8.28 11.54 6.00
N ALA A 35 8.46 12.27 7.11
CA ALA A 35 9.65 12.19 7.95
C ALA A 35 9.67 10.93 8.82
N ASP A 36 8.50 10.53 9.33
CA ASP A 36 8.36 9.39 10.23
C ASP A 36 7.99 8.11 9.49
N PRO A 37 8.61 6.97 9.82
CA PRO A 37 8.24 5.69 9.26
C PRO A 37 6.86 5.24 9.75
N PHE A 38 6.11 4.63 8.84
CA PHE A 38 4.86 3.95 9.17
C PHE A 38 5.15 2.59 9.81
N PRO A 39 4.34 2.17 10.80
CA PRO A 39 4.56 0.92 11.50
C PRO A 39 4.29 -0.29 10.59
N ALA A 40 5.01 -1.38 10.83
CA ALA A 40 4.68 -2.68 10.23
C ALA A 40 3.22 -3.09 10.54
N GLY A 41 2.64 -3.92 9.67
CA GLY A 41 1.30 -4.46 9.85
C GLY A 41 0.53 -4.63 8.55
N THR A 42 -0.74 -5.04 8.69
CA THR A 42 -1.66 -5.20 7.55
C THR A 42 -2.31 -3.87 7.24
N TYR A 43 -2.23 -3.45 5.98
CA TYR A 43 -2.86 -2.26 5.44
C TYR A 43 -3.88 -2.66 4.38
N ARG A 44 -5.06 -2.07 4.47
CA ARG A 44 -6.03 -2.06 3.39
C ARG A 44 -5.62 -0.98 2.40
N VAL A 45 -5.40 -1.40 1.16
CA VAL A 45 -4.93 -0.55 0.07
C VAL A 45 -6.06 -0.44 -0.96
N GLU A 46 -6.43 0.78 -1.30
CA GLU A 46 -7.36 1.10 -2.38
C GLU A 46 -6.56 1.78 -3.49
N ILE A 47 -6.68 1.29 -4.71
CA ILE A 47 -6.04 1.87 -5.89
C ILE A 47 -7.15 2.33 -6.82
N ASP A 48 -7.13 3.62 -7.15
CA ASP A 48 -8.02 4.18 -8.16
C ASP A 48 -7.39 4.07 -9.54
N GLU A 49 -8.15 3.50 -10.45
CA GLU A 49 -7.79 3.23 -11.83
C GLU A 49 -8.75 3.98 -12.75
N GLU A 50 -8.20 4.75 -13.69
CA GLU A 50 -8.99 5.46 -14.69
C GLU A 50 -8.75 4.84 -16.06
N LEU A 51 -9.84 4.54 -16.78
CA LEU A 51 -9.76 4.10 -18.17
C LEU A 51 -9.22 5.24 -19.03
N LEU A 52 -8.10 4.99 -19.69
CA LEU A 52 -7.57 5.86 -20.73
C LEU A 52 -8.51 5.77 -21.94
N GLN A 53 -9.22 6.86 -22.23
CA GLN A 53 -10.01 6.99 -23.44
C GLN A 53 -9.11 7.36 -24.64
N GLY A 54 -9.45 6.90 -25.84
CA GLY A 54 -8.72 7.25 -27.07
C GLY A 54 -7.47 6.42 -27.34
N VAL A 55 -7.23 5.34 -26.59
CA VAL A 55 -6.24 4.30 -26.94
C VAL A 55 -6.92 3.14 -27.67
N SER A 56 -6.19 2.47 -28.57
CA SER A 56 -6.72 1.38 -29.41
C SER A 56 -7.18 0.15 -28.62
N PHE A 57 -6.82 0.04 -27.34
CA PHE A 57 -7.19 -1.03 -26.41
C PHE A 57 -7.56 -0.45 -25.05
N PRO A 58 -8.50 -1.04 -24.30
CA PRO A 58 -8.83 -0.59 -22.96
C PRO A 58 -7.59 -0.68 -22.06
N ALA A 59 -7.06 0.49 -21.66
CA ALA A 59 -5.91 0.61 -20.78
C ALA A 59 -6.32 1.41 -19.54
N TYR A 60 -5.85 1.00 -18.37
CA TYR A 60 -6.13 1.68 -17.10
C TYR A 60 -4.86 2.33 -16.58
N ARG A 61 -4.94 3.59 -16.15
CA ARG A 61 -3.86 4.25 -15.39
C ARG A 61 -4.24 4.31 -13.92
N ARG A 62 -3.30 3.96 -13.05
CA ARG A 62 -3.44 4.21 -11.61
C ARG A 62 -3.34 5.72 -11.38
N VAL A 63 -4.35 6.32 -10.75
CA VAL A 63 -4.44 7.76 -10.50
C VAL A 63 -4.26 8.13 -9.03
N GLY A 64 -4.36 7.17 -8.12
CA GLY A 64 -4.12 7.37 -6.70
C GLY A 64 -4.08 6.07 -5.92
N VAL A 65 -3.45 6.12 -4.75
CA VAL A 65 -3.47 5.00 -3.80
C VAL A 65 -3.81 5.54 -2.42
N VAL A 66 -4.73 4.86 -1.74
CA VAL A 66 -5.08 5.12 -0.35
C VAL A 66 -4.76 3.89 0.49
N MET A 67 -4.13 4.11 1.63
CA MET A 67 -3.78 3.05 2.56
C MET A 67 -4.30 3.36 3.96
N GLN A 68 -4.80 2.32 4.62
CA GLN A 68 -5.28 2.40 5.99
C GLN A 68 -4.81 1.17 6.74
N LYS A 69 -4.13 1.37 7.88
CA LYS A 69 -3.72 0.23 8.71
C LYS A 69 -4.96 -0.47 9.26
N MET A 70 -5.03 -1.77 9.08
CA MET A 70 -6.02 -2.60 9.75
C MET A 70 -5.55 -2.83 11.18
N THR A 71 -6.38 -2.40 12.12
CA THR A 71 -6.20 -2.62 13.56
C THR A 71 -7.46 -3.31 14.08
N ASP A 72 -7.28 -4.24 15.01
CA ASP A 72 -8.36 -4.89 15.75
C ASP A 72 -8.19 -4.59 17.25
N PRO A 73 -9.10 -3.85 17.90
CA PRO A 73 -10.30 -3.24 17.33
C PRO A 73 -9.98 -2.08 16.35
N PRO A 74 -10.89 -1.76 15.42
CA PRO A 74 -10.75 -0.63 14.50
C PRO A 74 -10.70 0.70 15.28
N GLN A 75 -9.64 1.47 15.09
CA GLN A 75 -9.45 2.76 15.76
C GLN A 75 -10.06 3.89 14.91
N PRO A 76 -10.89 4.77 15.49
CA PRO A 76 -11.55 5.84 14.75
C PRO A 76 -10.58 6.92 14.23
N ASP A 77 -9.44 7.11 14.89
CA ASP A 77 -8.42 8.11 14.52
C ASP A 77 -7.24 7.50 13.75
N MET A 78 -7.44 6.34 13.12
CA MET A 78 -6.39 5.73 12.31
C MET A 78 -6.07 6.63 11.11
N PRO A 79 -4.82 7.10 10.96
CA PRO A 79 -4.44 7.96 9.84
C PRO A 79 -4.67 7.24 8.50
N VAL A 80 -5.40 7.91 7.63
CA VAL A 80 -5.54 7.53 6.21
C VAL A 80 -4.36 8.11 5.46
N ILE A 81 -3.62 7.26 4.78
CA ILE A 81 -2.44 7.63 4.02
C ILE A 81 -2.86 7.77 2.56
N SER A 82 -2.65 8.95 1.99
CA SER A 82 -2.93 9.21 0.57
C SER A 82 -1.62 9.39 -0.18
N LEU A 83 -1.41 8.54 -1.17
CA LEU A 83 -0.24 8.54 -2.03
C LEU A 83 -0.62 9.18 -3.37
N SER A 84 0.08 10.25 -3.73
CA SER A 84 -0.09 10.91 -5.03
C SER A 84 0.57 10.14 -6.17
N ASP A 85 1.71 9.48 -5.91
CA ASP A 85 2.38 8.62 -6.88
C ASP A 85 2.14 7.14 -6.55
N PRO A 86 1.46 6.37 -7.42
CA PRO A 86 1.18 4.96 -7.16
C PRO A 86 2.44 4.09 -7.18
N ARG A 87 3.53 4.52 -7.84
CA ARG A 87 4.78 3.74 -7.93
C ARG A 87 5.54 3.71 -6.60
N GLN A 88 5.28 4.67 -5.72
CA GLN A 88 5.84 4.70 -4.38
C GLN A 88 5.45 3.44 -3.58
N LEU A 89 4.19 2.97 -3.70
CA LEU A 89 3.75 1.72 -3.06
C LEU A 89 4.57 0.52 -3.55
N ASP A 90 4.79 0.41 -4.87
CA ASP A 90 5.56 -0.69 -5.46
C ASP A 90 7.00 -0.71 -4.96
N ARG A 91 7.65 0.46 -4.84
CA ARG A 91 9.01 0.59 -4.28
C ARG A 91 9.09 0.12 -2.83
N VAL A 92 8.15 0.57 -2.01
CA VAL A 92 8.12 0.24 -0.59
C VAL A 92 7.89 -1.25 -0.38
N LEU A 93 6.99 -1.85 -1.17
CA LEU A 93 6.77 -3.30 -1.15
C LEU A 93 7.99 -4.09 -1.59
N MET A 94 8.74 -3.59 -2.58
CA MET A 94 9.97 -4.23 -3.01
C MET A 94 11.02 -4.22 -1.90
N ILE A 95 11.18 -3.09 -1.20
CA ILE A 95 12.11 -2.96 -0.07
C ILE A 95 11.69 -3.87 1.08
N ASP A 96 10.43 -3.82 1.52
CA ASP A 96 9.93 -4.66 2.61
C ASP A 96 10.14 -6.17 2.35
N ARG A 97 9.91 -6.62 1.10
CA ARG A 97 10.17 -8.01 0.70
C ARG A 97 11.65 -8.36 0.73
N ALA A 98 12.53 -7.47 0.27
CA ALA A 98 13.96 -7.70 0.27
C ALA A 98 14.52 -7.78 1.70
N GLU A 99 14.11 -6.86 2.57
CA GLU A 99 14.50 -6.82 3.98
C GLU A 99 14.00 -8.05 4.73
N ASN A 100 12.74 -8.44 4.51
CA ASN A 100 12.17 -9.66 5.11
C ASN A 100 12.89 -10.94 4.63
N ALA A 101 13.34 -10.97 3.37
CA ALA A 101 14.12 -12.10 2.85
C ALA A 101 15.50 -12.19 3.52
N LEU A 102 16.16 -11.05 3.74
CA LEU A 102 17.48 -10.99 4.38
C LEU A 102 17.42 -11.42 5.85
N ASP A 103 16.43 -10.93 6.61
CA ASP A 103 16.22 -11.33 8.02
C ASP A 103 16.00 -12.85 8.16
N ARG A 104 15.22 -13.45 7.24
CA ARG A 104 14.98 -14.90 7.22
C ARG A 104 16.23 -15.70 6.88
N ALA A 105 17.06 -15.22 5.95
CA ALA A 105 18.31 -15.89 5.60
C ALA A 105 19.32 -15.87 6.77
N GLY A 106 19.41 -14.76 7.50
CA GLY A 106 20.25 -14.65 8.70
C GLY A 106 19.81 -15.58 9.84
N LYS A 107 18.50 -15.72 10.06
CA LYS A 107 17.95 -16.62 11.09
C LYS A 107 18.14 -18.10 10.77
N MET A 108 18.15 -18.49 9.50
CA MET A 108 18.39 -19.89 9.10
C MET A 108 19.86 -20.30 9.33
N SER A 109 20.80 -19.37 9.18
CA SER A 109 22.23 -19.64 9.38
C SER A 109 22.63 -19.80 10.86
N ALA A 110 21.81 -19.32 11.79
CA ALA A 110 22.05 -19.49 13.23
C ALA A 110 21.49 -20.82 13.77
N ALA A 111 20.53 -21.44 13.07
CA ALA A 111 19.93 -22.71 13.46
C ALA A 111 20.78 -23.93 13.05
N ASP A 112 21.75 -23.77 12.15
CA ASP A 112 22.65 -24.85 11.68
C ASP A 112 23.92 -25.01 12.57
N GLN A 113 24.14 -24.10 13.53
CA GLN A 113 25.30 -24.15 14.46
C GLN A 113 24.96 -24.68 15.85
N ALA A 114 23.78 -25.29 16.01
CA ALA A 114 23.39 -25.97 17.24
C ALA A 114 23.04 -27.44 16.96
N GLU A 115 24.06 -28.26 16.76
CA GLU A 115 24.00 -29.68 17.12
C GLU A 115 25.25 -30.04 17.97
N PRO A 116 25.08 -30.84 19.04
CA PRO A 116 26.14 -31.26 19.96
C PRO A 116 27.10 -32.31 19.39
#